data_AF-A0A929I280-F1
#
_entry.id   AF-A0A929I280-F1
#
_cell.length_a   1.000
_cell.length_b   1.000
_cell.length_c   1.000
_cell.angle_alpha   90.00
_cell.angle_beta   90.00
_cell.angle_gamma   90.00
#
_symmetry.space_group_name_H-M   'P 1'
#
loop_
_entity.id
_entity.type
_entity.pdbx_description
1 polymer ?
#
loop_
_entity_poly.entity_id
_entity_poly.type
_entity_poly.pdbx_seq_one_letter_code
_entity_poly.pdbx_strand_id
1 'polypeptide(L)'
;MSNIFSMSQKYLSRYPGVGFGLTLITGCSDASNPPGFDQYKRKLLRKMRKRETLAQITDRIEIYARFFQSFGFDCPLPKHLKRTVNSGFPRYSLYVDAHFMAEMCAGILVAVTDFKQFSGKLILDVAHEGEICAGMGGREFITRAGEIVLRDEKDIVCVLCQG
;
A
#
# COMPACT_ATOMS: atom_id res chain seq x y z
N MET A 1 1.51 6.51 -24.88
CA MET A 1 0.80 5.68 -23.90
C MET A 1 -0.41 6.47 -23.46
N SER A 2 -1.58 6.14 -24.01
CA SER A 2 -2.87 6.68 -23.56
C SER A 2 -3.00 6.51 -22.03
N ASN A 3 -3.63 7.47 -21.33
CA ASN A 3 -3.73 7.48 -19.87
C ASN A 3 -4.29 6.16 -19.34
N ILE A 4 -3.41 5.29 -18.84
CA ILE A 4 -3.75 4.01 -18.21
C ILE A 4 -4.39 4.25 -16.83
N PHE A 5 -4.28 5.46 -16.27
CA PHE A 5 -4.78 5.82 -14.96
C PHE A 5 -5.60 7.11 -14.99
N SER A 6 -6.67 7.16 -14.19
CA SER A 6 -7.43 8.37 -13.90
C SER A 6 -7.97 8.37 -12.47
N MET A 7 -8.43 9.53 -12.01
CA MET A 7 -9.19 9.67 -10.76
C MET A 7 -10.65 9.97 -11.11
N SER A 8 -11.59 9.32 -10.43
CA SER A 8 -13.01 9.58 -10.63
C SER A 8 -13.41 10.96 -10.07
N GLN A 9 -14.50 11.52 -10.59
CA GLN A 9 -15.06 12.75 -10.02
C GLN A 9 -15.52 12.55 -8.57
N LYS A 10 -16.01 11.34 -8.22
CA LYS A 10 -16.42 11.01 -6.86
C LYS A 10 -15.24 11.06 -5.89
N TYR A 11 -14.10 10.50 -6.29
CA TYR A 11 -12.85 10.58 -5.52
C TYR A 11 -12.41 12.03 -5.32
N LEU A 12 -12.33 12.80 -6.40
CA LEU A 12 -11.91 14.20 -6.34
C LEU A 12 -12.83 15.06 -5.44
N SER A 13 -14.13 14.79 -5.47
CA SER A 13 -15.11 15.48 -4.62
C SER A 13 -15.03 15.04 -3.15
N ARG A 14 -14.77 13.76 -2.88
CA ARG A 14 -14.72 13.22 -1.50
C ARG A 14 -13.38 13.51 -0.81
N TYR A 15 -12.28 13.48 -1.55
CA TYR A 15 -10.91 13.62 -1.07
C TYR A 15 -10.16 14.75 -1.78
N PRO A 16 -10.64 16.01 -1.68
CA PRO A 16 -10.05 17.13 -2.39
C PRO A 16 -8.59 17.33 -1.96
N GLY A 17 -7.68 17.34 -2.93
CA GLY A 17 -6.25 17.57 -2.71
C GLY A 17 -5.47 16.38 -2.13
N VAL A 18 -6.12 15.23 -1.91
CA VAL A 18 -5.42 14.01 -1.50
C VAL A 18 -4.71 13.42 -2.72
N GLY A 19 -3.38 13.34 -2.65
CA GLY A 19 -2.56 12.76 -3.72
C GLY A 19 -2.58 11.23 -3.70
N PHE A 20 -2.40 10.65 -4.88
CA PHE A 20 -2.15 9.21 -5.06
C PHE A 20 -0.98 9.02 -6.01
N GLY A 21 0.01 8.24 -5.58
CA GLY A 21 1.19 7.90 -6.38
C GLY A 21 1.03 6.52 -7.02
N LEU A 22 1.25 6.45 -8.33
CA LEU A 22 1.30 5.19 -9.07
C LEU A 22 2.59 5.14 -9.90
N THR A 23 3.25 3.99 -9.90
CA THR A 23 4.39 3.73 -10.78
C THR A 23 4.32 2.31 -11.32
N LEU A 24 4.59 2.15 -12.62
CA LEU A 24 4.77 0.85 -13.23
C LEU A 24 6.26 0.53 -13.27
N ILE A 25 6.67 -0.57 -12.65
CA ILE A 25 8.04 -1.07 -12.69
C ILE A 25 8.07 -2.30 -13.60
N THR A 26 8.87 -2.23 -14.65
CA THR A 26 9.02 -3.31 -15.66
C THR A 26 10.38 -3.97 -15.58
N GLY A 27 10.51 -5.20 -16.08
CA GLY A 27 11.78 -5.94 -16.06
C GLY A 27 12.15 -6.48 -14.68
N CYS A 28 11.16 -6.59 -13.80
CA CYS A 28 11.28 -7.19 -12.47
C CYS A 28 11.66 -8.68 -12.56
N SER A 29 12.62 -9.12 -11.77
CA SER A 29 12.99 -10.53 -11.59
C SER A 29 13.04 -10.87 -10.10
N ASP A 30 12.50 -12.03 -9.73
CA ASP A 30 12.51 -12.50 -8.34
C ASP A 30 13.76 -13.34 -8.10
N ALA A 31 14.88 -12.66 -7.86
CA ALA A 31 16.11 -13.33 -7.45
C ALA A 31 16.02 -13.71 -5.97
N SER A 32 16.25 -14.99 -5.66
CA SER A 32 16.34 -15.45 -4.28
C SER A 32 17.57 -14.81 -3.60
N ASN A 33 17.32 -13.87 -2.69
CA ASN A 33 18.29 -13.13 -1.88
C ASN A 33 19.55 -12.66 -2.66
N PRO A 34 19.45 -11.62 -3.50
CA PRO A 34 20.58 -11.18 -4.30
C PRO A 34 21.75 -10.70 -3.43
N PRO A 35 23.01 -10.84 -3.90
CA PRO A 35 24.19 -10.44 -3.15
C PRO A 35 24.08 -9.01 -2.61
N GLY A 36 24.35 -8.83 -1.31
CA GLY A 36 24.31 -7.52 -0.65
C GLY A 36 22.94 -7.05 -0.18
N PHE A 37 21.84 -7.73 -0.53
CA PHE A 37 20.49 -7.31 -0.16
C PHE A 37 20.28 -7.23 1.36
N ASP A 38 20.73 -8.24 2.11
CA ASP A 38 20.63 -8.22 3.58
C ASP A 38 21.45 -7.10 4.22
N GLN A 39 22.63 -6.79 3.66
CA GLN A 39 23.45 -5.69 4.13
C GLN A 39 22.74 -4.35 3.88
N TYR A 40 22.09 -4.21 2.73
CA TYR A 40 21.27 -3.06 2.40
C TYR A 40 20.06 -2.92 3.36
N LYS A 41 19.33 -4.01 3.63
CA LYS A 41 18.23 -4.05 4.63
C LYS A 41 18.71 -3.58 6.00
N ARG A 42 19.85 -4.08 6.49
CA ARG A 42 20.45 -3.65 7.77
C ARG A 42 20.83 -2.17 7.77
N LYS A 43 21.40 -1.66 6.67
CA LYS A 43 21.76 -0.24 6.54
C LYS A 43 20.53 0.67 6.60
N LEU A 44 19.45 0.31 5.91
CA LEU A 44 18.19 1.04 5.96
C LEU A 44 17.55 0.99 7.34
N LEU A 45 17.49 -0.19 7.96
CA LEU A 45 16.93 -0.36 9.30
C LEU A 45 17.64 0.53 10.32
N ARG A 46 18.98 0.61 10.25
CA ARG A 46 19.76 1.52 11.12
C ARG A 46 19.42 3.00 10.90
N LYS A 47 19.15 3.43 9.67
CA LYS A 47 18.71 4.81 9.37
C LYS A 47 17.30 5.06 9.91
N MET A 48 16.39 4.12 9.65
CA MET A 48 14.99 4.19 10.08
C MET A 48 14.85 4.31 11.61
N ARG A 49 15.67 3.57 12.37
CA ARG A 49 15.67 3.56 13.85
C ARG A 49 16.24 4.84 14.50
N LYS A 50 16.79 5.78 13.74
CA LYS A 50 17.23 7.07 14.31
C LYS A 50 16.03 7.79 14.90
N ARG A 51 16.17 8.36 16.10
CA ARG A 51 15.07 8.96 16.88
C ARG A 51 14.18 9.90 16.06
N GLU A 52 14.78 10.89 15.39
CA GLU A 52 14.06 11.87 14.58
C GLU A 52 13.35 11.23 13.38
N THR A 53 14.04 10.33 12.67
CA THR A 53 13.48 9.62 11.52
C THR A 53 12.30 8.73 11.93
N LEU A 54 12.45 7.98 13.03
CA LEU A 54 11.40 7.13 13.56
C LEU A 54 10.19 7.95 14.02
N ALA A 55 10.40 9.09 14.69
CA ALA A 55 9.31 9.98 15.07
C ALA A 55 8.50 10.45 13.86
N GLN A 56 9.17 10.93 12.81
CA GLN A 56 8.50 11.37 11.57
C GLN A 56 7.76 10.24 10.85
N ILE A 57 8.31 9.02 10.84
CA ILE A 57 7.64 7.85 10.28
C ILE A 57 6.37 7.52 11.09
N THR A 58 6.49 7.51 12.42
CA THR A 58 5.35 7.28 13.32
C THR A 58 4.27 8.33 13.11
N ASP A 59 4.61 9.62 13.03
CA ASP A 59 3.64 10.70 12.83
C ASP A 59 2.83 10.51 11.53
N ARG A 60 3.49 10.09 10.44
CA ARG A 60 2.81 9.78 9.18
C ARG A 60 1.94 8.54 9.29
N ILE A 61 2.42 7.48 9.93
CA ILE A 61 1.64 6.25 10.17
C ILE A 61 0.39 6.53 11.01
N GLU A 62 0.46 7.41 12.00
CA GLU A 62 -0.69 7.80 12.82
C GLU A 62 -1.77 8.54 12.03
N ILE A 63 -1.41 9.25 10.94
CA ILE A 63 -2.40 9.83 10.02
C ILE A 63 -3.19 8.72 9.34
N TYR A 64 -2.52 7.68 8.84
CA TYR A 64 -3.20 6.52 8.26
C TYR A 64 -4.01 5.76 9.30
N ALA A 65 -3.52 5.59 10.53
CA ALA A 65 -4.26 4.93 11.60
C ALA A 65 -5.61 5.62 11.86
N ARG A 66 -5.62 6.95 11.97
CA ARG A 66 -6.86 7.72 12.12
C ARG A 66 -7.76 7.60 10.87
N PHE A 67 -7.19 7.58 9.68
CA PHE A 67 -7.95 7.40 8.44
C PHE A 67 -8.68 6.04 8.41
N PHE A 68 -7.98 4.94 8.71
CA PHE A 68 -8.56 3.60 8.76
C PHE A 68 -9.65 3.51 9.85
N GLN A 69 -9.40 4.12 11.01
CA GLN A 69 -10.38 4.17 12.10
C GLN A 69 -11.67 4.90 11.70
N SER A 70 -11.60 5.89 10.81
CA SER A 70 -12.80 6.56 10.27
C SER A 70 -13.70 5.62 9.45
N PHE A 71 -13.12 4.54 8.92
CA PHE A 71 -13.81 3.43 8.29
C PHE A 71 -13.99 2.22 9.22
N GLY A 72 -13.69 2.35 10.51
CA GLY A 72 -13.81 1.27 11.50
C GLY A 72 -12.95 0.04 11.21
N PHE A 73 -11.77 0.24 10.60
CA PHE A 73 -10.75 -0.79 10.39
C PHE A 73 -9.47 -0.46 11.16
N ASP A 74 -8.72 -1.51 11.52
CA ASP A 74 -7.38 -1.37 12.09
C ASP A 74 -6.37 -1.09 10.96
N CYS A 75 -5.56 -0.04 11.09
CA CYS A 75 -4.44 0.17 10.18
C CYS A 75 -3.32 -0.87 10.45
N PRO A 76 -2.74 -1.51 9.43
CA PRO A 76 -1.66 -2.48 9.62
C PRO A 76 -0.31 -1.82 9.95
N LEU A 77 -0.11 -0.56 9.53
CA LEU A 77 1.18 0.13 9.59
C LEU A 77 1.77 0.24 11.01
N PRO A 78 1.02 0.55 12.08
CA PRO A 78 1.57 0.57 13.44
C PRO A 78 2.16 -0.78 13.88
N LYS A 79 1.46 -1.89 13.57
CA LYS A 79 1.93 -3.25 13.89
C LYS A 79 3.15 -3.61 13.05
N HIS A 80 3.14 -3.26 11.76
CA HIS A 80 4.29 -3.44 10.86
C HIS A 80 5.51 -2.68 11.35
N LEU A 81 5.37 -1.39 11.68
CA LEU A 81 6.46 -0.56 12.18
C LEU A 81 7.04 -1.13 13.46
N LYS A 82 6.20 -1.50 14.43
CA LYS A 82 6.64 -2.13 15.68
C LYS A 82 7.45 -3.40 15.41
N ARG A 83 6.96 -4.27 14.52
CA ARG A 83 7.67 -5.49 14.12
C ARG A 83 9.00 -5.17 13.44
N THR A 84 9.03 -4.24 12.49
CA THR A 84 10.24 -3.86 11.76
C THR A 84 11.29 -3.22 12.68
N VAL A 85 10.86 -2.35 13.60
CA VAL A 85 11.74 -1.74 14.59
C VAL A 85 12.35 -2.80 15.51
N ASN A 86 11.60 -3.82 15.94
CA ASN A 86 12.11 -4.82 16.88
C ASN A 86 12.90 -5.93 16.19
N SER A 87 12.38 -6.49 15.10
CA SER A 87 12.87 -7.72 14.47
C SER A 87 13.55 -7.50 13.12
N GLY A 88 13.46 -6.28 12.55
CA GLY A 88 13.95 -5.97 11.22
C GLY A 88 12.93 -6.23 10.11
N PHE A 89 13.35 -6.01 8.86
CA PHE A 89 12.52 -6.26 7.69
C PHE A 89 12.22 -7.75 7.51
N PRO A 90 11.06 -8.10 6.93
CA PRO A 90 10.73 -9.48 6.63
C PRO A 90 11.70 -10.11 5.60
N ARG A 91 11.51 -11.41 5.39
CA ARG A 91 12.13 -12.18 4.30
C ARG A 91 11.07 -13.08 3.67
N TYR A 92 10.41 -12.56 2.66
CA TYR A 92 9.46 -13.27 1.80
C TYR A 92 10.06 -13.37 0.39
N SER A 93 9.40 -12.81 -0.63
CA SER A 93 9.98 -12.59 -1.96
C SER A 93 10.66 -11.22 -2.05
N LEU A 94 11.47 -11.00 -3.09
CA LEU A 94 12.15 -9.73 -3.29
C LEU A 94 11.16 -8.56 -3.43
N TYR A 95 10.01 -8.80 -4.07
CA TYR A 95 8.96 -7.80 -4.24
C TYR A 95 8.32 -7.39 -2.92
N VAL A 96 7.94 -8.38 -2.10
CA VAL A 96 7.31 -8.13 -0.81
C VAL A 96 8.31 -7.46 0.12
N ASP A 97 9.55 -7.91 0.17
CA ASP A 97 10.59 -7.29 0.98
C ASP A 97 10.83 -5.81 0.56
N ALA A 98 10.97 -5.55 -0.75
CA ALA A 98 11.18 -4.19 -1.26
C ALA A 98 9.99 -3.26 -0.97
N HIS A 99 8.77 -3.77 -1.12
CA HIS A 99 7.54 -3.07 -0.73
C HIS A 99 7.56 -2.70 0.76
N PHE A 100 7.80 -3.66 1.65
CA PHE A 100 7.86 -3.41 3.10
C PHE A 100 8.97 -2.43 3.47
N MET A 101 10.10 -2.50 2.78
CA MET A 101 11.21 -1.56 2.98
C MET A 101 10.81 -0.13 2.61
N ALA A 102 10.15 0.05 1.46
CA ALA A 102 9.65 1.37 1.04
C ALA A 102 8.60 1.90 2.02
N GLU A 103 7.62 1.05 2.36
CA GLU A 103 6.51 1.37 3.26
C GLU A 103 7.01 1.86 4.62
N MET A 104 7.85 1.07 5.29
CA MET A 104 8.32 1.37 6.64
C MET A 104 9.37 2.48 6.68
N CYS A 105 10.23 2.61 5.66
CA CYS A 105 11.22 3.69 5.65
C CYS A 105 10.57 5.05 5.39
N ALA A 106 9.47 5.09 4.63
CA ALA A 106 8.75 6.32 4.34
C ALA A 106 7.63 6.60 5.36
N GLY A 107 7.03 5.57 5.97
CA GLY A 107 5.83 5.74 6.80
C GLY A 107 4.59 6.08 5.97
N ILE A 108 4.49 5.54 4.76
CA ILE A 108 3.36 5.72 3.84
C ILE A 108 2.77 4.36 3.50
N LEU A 109 1.46 4.28 3.24
CA LEU A 109 0.84 3.04 2.78
C LEU A 109 1.29 2.74 1.34
N VAL A 110 1.71 1.51 1.08
CA VAL A 110 2.14 1.07 -0.26
C VAL A 110 1.40 -0.21 -0.62
N ALA A 111 0.96 -0.34 -1.86
CA ALA A 111 0.48 -1.61 -2.41
C ALA A 111 1.32 -1.98 -3.63
N VAL A 112 1.62 -3.27 -3.79
CA VAL A 112 2.29 -3.82 -4.97
C VAL A 112 1.48 -4.97 -5.51
N THR A 113 1.24 -4.96 -6.81
CA THR A 113 0.52 -6.05 -7.48
C THR A 113 1.10 -6.29 -8.87
N ASP A 114 0.84 -7.47 -9.42
CA ASP A 114 1.25 -7.82 -10.78
C ASP A 114 0.36 -7.07 -11.79
N PHE A 115 0.97 -6.13 -12.51
CA PHE A 115 0.27 -5.31 -13.50
C PHE A 115 -0.44 -6.13 -14.58
N LYS A 116 0.04 -7.35 -14.90
CA LYS A 116 -0.58 -8.22 -15.90
C LYS A 116 -1.94 -8.76 -15.47
N GLN A 117 -2.28 -8.67 -14.19
CA GLN A 117 -3.57 -9.12 -13.66
C GLN A 117 -4.68 -8.09 -13.90
N PHE A 118 -4.33 -6.83 -14.19
CA PHE A 118 -5.32 -5.79 -14.45
C PHE A 118 -5.93 -5.88 -15.85
N SER A 119 -7.20 -5.54 -15.95
CA SER A 119 -7.94 -5.43 -17.21
C SER A 119 -8.15 -3.97 -17.58
N GLY A 120 -7.45 -3.50 -18.63
CA GLY A 120 -7.69 -2.18 -19.20
C GLY A 120 -7.17 -1.02 -18.33
N LYS A 121 -7.93 0.08 -18.29
CA LYS A 121 -7.58 1.28 -17.54
C LYS A 121 -7.87 1.15 -16.05
N LEU A 122 -7.03 1.79 -15.24
CA LEU A 122 -7.18 1.91 -13.80
C LEU A 122 -7.86 3.23 -13.41
N ILE A 123 -8.79 3.16 -12.47
CA ILE A 123 -9.49 4.32 -11.92
C ILE A 123 -9.35 4.30 -10.41
N LEU A 124 -8.77 5.36 -9.84
CA LEU A 124 -8.86 5.61 -8.41
C LEU A 124 -10.24 6.21 -8.11
N ASP A 125 -11.02 5.52 -7.29
CA ASP A 125 -12.41 5.83 -7.03
C ASP A 125 -12.75 5.66 -5.55
N VAL A 126 -14.03 5.85 -5.22
CA VAL A 126 -14.62 5.52 -3.94
C VAL A 126 -15.66 4.41 -4.08
N ALA A 127 -15.74 3.55 -3.08
CA ALA A 127 -16.74 2.48 -3.03
C ALA A 127 -18.12 3.00 -2.62
N HIS A 128 -19.15 2.38 -3.16
CA HIS A 128 -20.49 2.35 -2.60
C HIS A 128 -20.56 1.37 -1.43
N GLU A 129 -21.55 1.51 -0.57
CA GLU A 129 -21.75 0.55 0.52
C GLU A 129 -22.14 -0.82 -0.03
N GLY A 130 -21.50 -1.86 0.48
CA GLY A 130 -21.85 -3.24 0.17
C GLY A 130 -21.31 -3.77 -1.16
N GLU A 131 -20.44 -3.03 -1.89
CA GLU A 131 -19.77 -3.64 -3.06
C GLU A 131 -18.88 -4.79 -2.59
N ILE A 132 -18.98 -5.93 -3.28
CA ILE A 132 -18.23 -7.14 -3.00
C ILE A 132 -17.04 -7.19 -3.95
N CYS A 133 -15.85 -7.48 -3.44
CA CYS A 133 -14.69 -7.74 -4.28
C CYS A 133 -13.79 -8.83 -3.71
N ALA A 134 -13.00 -9.44 -4.58
CA ALA A 134 -12.03 -10.45 -4.19
C ALA A 134 -10.90 -9.83 -3.35
N GLY A 135 -10.68 -10.37 -2.16
CA GLY A 135 -9.59 -10.04 -1.26
C GLY A 135 -8.44 -11.05 -1.33
N MET A 136 -7.32 -10.70 -0.72
CA MET A 136 -6.16 -11.59 -0.63
C MET A 136 -6.49 -12.86 0.19
N GLY A 137 -6.02 -14.01 -0.31
CA GLY A 137 -6.16 -15.30 0.37
C GLY A 137 -7.54 -15.96 0.22
N GLY A 138 -8.29 -15.63 -0.84
CA GLY A 138 -9.63 -16.18 -1.09
C GLY A 138 -10.72 -15.60 -0.19
N ARG A 139 -10.43 -14.48 0.48
CA ARG A 139 -11.42 -13.74 1.28
C ARG A 139 -12.25 -12.86 0.37
N GLU A 140 -13.51 -12.61 0.73
CA GLU A 140 -14.33 -11.57 0.12
C GLU A 140 -14.29 -10.33 0.99
N PHE A 141 -14.18 -9.16 0.37
CA PHE A 141 -14.32 -7.87 1.04
C PHE A 141 -15.68 -7.29 0.72
N ILE A 142 -16.31 -6.71 1.75
CA ILE A 142 -17.55 -5.96 1.63
C ILE A 142 -17.20 -4.52 1.98
N THR A 143 -17.26 -3.65 0.97
CA THR A 143 -16.82 -2.27 1.09
C THR A 143 -17.80 -1.42 1.89
N ARG A 144 -17.27 -0.42 2.60
CA ARG A 144 -18.02 0.67 3.22
C ARG A 144 -18.07 1.87 2.27
N ALA A 145 -19.15 2.64 2.38
CA ALA A 145 -19.33 3.83 1.56
C ALA A 145 -18.16 4.81 1.72
N GLY A 146 -17.57 5.23 0.61
CA GLY A 146 -16.49 6.21 0.59
C GLY A 146 -15.08 5.64 0.79
N GLU A 147 -14.93 4.33 1.01
CA GLU A 147 -13.59 3.72 1.02
C GLU A 147 -12.87 3.99 -0.30
N ILE A 148 -11.57 4.27 -0.23
CA ILE A 148 -10.74 4.44 -1.43
C ILE A 148 -10.51 3.07 -2.04
N VAL A 149 -10.84 2.96 -3.33
CA VAL A 149 -10.67 1.75 -4.12
C VAL A 149 -9.94 2.02 -5.41
N LEU A 150 -9.19 1.03 -5.87
CA LEU A 150 -8.66 1.00 -7.24
C LEU A 150 -9.53 0.06 -8.05
N ARG A 151 -10.04 0.55 -9.18
CA ARG A 151 -10.85 -0.22 -10.13
C ARG A 151 -10.06 -0.42 -11.41
N ASP A 152 -10.24 -1.57 -12.03
CA ASP A 152 -9.92 -1.75 -13.45
C ASP A 152 -11.22 -1.72 -14.28
N GLU A 153 -11.18 -2.11 -15.56
CA GLU A 153 -12.38 -2.12 -16.40
C GLU A 153 -13.36 -3.26 -16.09
N LYS A 154 -13.02 -4.18 -15.19
CA LYS A 154 -13.86 -5.31 -14.78
C LYS A 154 -14.39 -5.16 -13.35
N ASP A 155 -13.54 -4.84 -12.39
CA ASP A 155 -13.89 -4.90 -10.97
C ASP A 155 -13.02 -3.99 -10.08
N ILE A 156 -13.29 -4.00 -8.78
CA ILE A 156 -12.39 -3.50 -7.74
C ILE A 156 -11.21 -4.47 -7.63
N VAL A 157 -10.01 -3.92 -7.81
CA VAL A 157 -8.75 -4.68 -7.76
C VAL A 157 -7.92 -4.38 -6.50
N CYS A 158 -8.31 -3.36 -5.73
CA CYS A 158 -7.72 -3.05 -4.42
C CYS A 158 -8.67 -2.21 -3.58
N VAL A 159 -8.78 -2.53 -2.28
CA VAL A 159 -9.50 -1.73 -1.27
C VAL A 159 -8.50 -1.27 -0.22
N LEU A 160 -8.40 0.04 0.00
CA LEU A 160 -7.34 0.62 0.80
C LEU A 160 -7.38 0.19 2.28
N CYS A 161 -8.57 0.10 2.88
CA CYS A 161 -8.69 -0.15 4.33
C CYS A 161 -8.86 -1.63 4.71
N GLN A 162 -9.02 -2.54 3.73
CA GLN A 162 -9.34 -3.95 3.98
C GLN A 162 -8.27 -4.94 3.50
N GLY A 163 -7.31 -4.46 2.69
CA GLY A 163 -6.19 -5.24 2.14
C GLY A 163 -5.01 -5.37 3.09
#